data_AF-A0AAV9SZI7-F1
#
_entry.id   AF-A0AAV9SZI7-F1
#
_cell.length_a   1.000
_cell.length_b   1.000
_cell.length_c   1.000
_cell.angle_alpha   90.00
_cell.angle_beta   90.00
_cell.angle_gamma   90.00
#
_symmetry.space_group_name_H-M   'P 1'
#
loop_
_entity.id
_entity.type
_entity.pdbx_description
1 polymer ?
#
loop_
_entity_poly.entity_id
_entity_poly.type
_entity_poly.pdbx_seq_one_letter_code
_entity_poly.pdbx_strand_id
1 'polypeptide(L)'
;MPAKSKQPSRKGKEVPARCEPYDQRYDASPTGTASSCYTSSSTTAATGPSPPTEYDEPTGTAATKTATATATTTSVPAEVKKCKSIRSEGEVTLQGPLRIAGSVAAGANATFNGDFDVRDRVEAYGAIEVNGNLVCDGKMKAYGNIQVVGHMAVGEKIKGFGKLSIAGTCEVEELEIYGNTLIQGFLDDDDDDRKCKKMTLYGSLTIVGPSSGYHVEEEEKIWGAIIRREEGVGW
;
A
#
# COMPACT_ATOMS: atom_id res chain seq x y z
N MET A 1 67.68 5.37 -14.80
CA MET A 1 66.82 4.28 -15.28
C MET A 1 65.75 4.88 -16.18
N PRO A 2 65.78 4.65 -17.51
CA PRO A 2 64.85 5.29 -18.45
C PRO A 2 63.59 4.44 -18.71
N ALA A 3 62.52 5.12 -19.14
CA ALA A 3 61.21 4.59 -19.50
C ALA A 3 61.24 3.60 -20.68
N LYS A 4 60.36 2.59 -20.65
CA LYS A 4 59.90 1.86 -21.84
C LYS A 4 58.42 1.47 -21.74
N SER A 5 57.65 2.06 -22.64
CA SER A 5 56.39 1.56 -23.18
C SER A 5 56.58 0.19 -23.84
N LYS A 6 55.54 -0.65 -23.80
CA LYS A 6 55.14 -1.62 -24.85
C LYS A 6 53.96 -2.52 -24.39
N GLN A 7 52.79 -2.32 -25.00
CA GLN A 7 51.99 -3.44 -25.52
C GLN A 7 52.64 -3.89 -26.85
N PRO A 8 52.47 -5.13 -27.38
CA PRO A 8 51.16 -5.78 -27.58
C PRO A 8 51.14 -7.34 -27.50
N SER A 9 49.95 -7.97 -27.54
CA SER A 9 49.67 -9.12 -28.42
C SER A 9 48.19 -9.53 -28.36
N ARG A 10 47.55 -9.61 -29.54
CA ARG A 10 46.20 -10.15 -29.79
C ARG A 10 46.30 -11.64 -30.14
N LYS A 11 45.49 -12.49 -29.50
CA LYS A 11 44.95 -13.79 -29.97
C LYS A 11 44.01 -14.28 -28.87
N GLY A 12 42.81 -14.80 -29.06
CA GLY A 12 41.96 -15.10 -30.20
C GLY A 12 40.61 -15.54 -29.59
N LYS A 13 39.55 -15.42 -30.38
CA LYS A 13 38.15 -15.70 -30.03
C LYS A 13 37.93 -17.12 -29.49
N GLU A 14 37.05 -17.25 -28.49
CA GLU A 14 35.86 -18.13 -28.56
C GLU A 14 34.81 -17.67 -27.53
N VAL A 15 33.55 -17.66 -27.97
CA VAL A 15 32.30 -17.28 -27.28
C VAL A 15 31.44 -18.54 -27.33
N PRO A 16 30.74 -19.00 -26.26
CA PRO A 16 29.47 -18.41 -25.81
C PRO A 16 29.26 -18.48 -24.27
N ALA A 17 28.28 -17.88 -23.62
CA ALA A 17 26.99 -17.37 -24.01
C ALA A 17 26.60 -16.13 -23.18
N ARG A 18 26.11 -15.11 -23.89
CA ARG A 18 25.01 -14.20 -23.57
C ARG A 18 24.59 -14.07 -22.08
N CYS A 19 25.03 -12.98 -21.47
CA CYS A 19 24.22 -12.13 -20.59
C CYS A 19 24.74 -10.69 -20.74
N GLU A 20 23.86 -9.73 -20.41
CA GLU A 20 24.06 -8.27 -20.34
C GLU A 20 23.78 -7.46 -21.63
N PRO A 21 23.36 -6.18 -21.51
CA PRO A 21 23.25 -5.39 -20.28
C PRO A 21 21.89 -4.72 -20.03
N TYR A 22 21.68 -4.39 -18.76
CA TYR A 22 21.04 -3.15 -18.32
C TYR A 22 21.05 -2.06 -19.39
N ASP A 23 19.87 -1.69 -19.91
CA ASP A 23 19.70 -0.45 -20.67
C ASP A 23 19.07 0.58 -19.73
N GLN A 24 19.93 1.24 -18.95
CA GLN A 24 19.66 2.59 -18.45
C GLN A 24 19.56 3.50 -19.68
N ARG A 25 18.33 3.81 -20.09
CA ARG A 25 18.06 4.96 -20.97
C ARG A 25 16.99 5.82 -20.35
N TYR A 26 17.43 6.64 -19.40
CA TYR A 26 16.89 7.99 -19.27
C TYR A 26 17.42 8.78 -20.44
N ASP A 27 16.58 9.11 -21.43
CA ASP A 27 16.63 10.45 -21.99
C ASP A 27 15.36 10.86 -22.75
N ALA A 28 15.06 12.14 -22.59
CA ALA A 28 14.16 13.00 -23.36
C ALA A 28 12.64 12.68 -23.42
N SER A 29 11.87 13.47 -22.67
CA SER A 29 10.51 13.90 -23.06
C SER A 29 10.53 14.47 -24.49
N PRO A 30 9.48 14.20 -25.28
CA PRO A 30 8.56 15.28 -25.58
C PRO A 30 7.08 14.86 -25.53
N THR A 31 6.26 15.77 -24.98
CA THR A 31 4.84 16.01 -25.29
C THR A 31 3.99 14.84 -25.83
N GLY A 32 3.00 14.41 -25.05
CA GLY A 32 1.77 13.83 -25.62
C GLY A 32 1.16 12.67 -24.83
N THR A 33 -0.06 12.88 -24.36
CA THR A 33 -1.04 11.88 -23.86
C THR A 33 -0.73 11.20 -22.52
N ALA A 34 -1.21 11.85 -21.46
CA ALA A 34 -1.48 11.23 -20.18
C ALA A 34 -2.57 10.15 -20.34
N SER A 35 -2.20 8.87 -20.18
CA SER A 35 -3.17 7.86 -19.73
C SER A 35 -3.32 7.99 -18.22
N SER A 36 -4.22 8.90 -17.84
CA SER A 36 -4.78 9.03 -16.50
C SER A 36 -5.87 7.97 -16.34
N CYS A 37 -5.74 7.06 -15.39
CA CYS A 37 -6.88 6.30 -14.91
C CYS A 37 -7.75 7.27 -14.11
N TYR A 38 -8.78 7.82 -14.77
CA TYR A 38 -9.72 8.76 -14.19
C TYR A 38 -10.34 8.20 -12.90
N THR A 39 -10.06 8.88 -11.80
CA THR A 39 -10.86 8.85 -10.57
C THR A 39 -11.93 9.93 -10.73
N SER A 40 -13.21 9.55 -10.67
CA SER A 40 -14.31 10.51 -10.65
C SER A 40 -14.28 11.30 -9.34
N SER A 41 -14.33 12.64 -9.45
CA SER A 41 -14.26 13.58 -8.33
C SER A 41 -15.59 14.29 -8.07
N SER A 42 -15.80 14.72 -6.82
CA SER A 42 -16.28 16.05 -6.36
C SER A 42 -16.80 15.89 -4.91
N THR A 43 -16.49 16.76 -3.96
CA THR A 43 -16.94 18.16 -3.88
C THR A 43 -15.90 19.10 -3.26
N THR A 44 -15.68 20.27 -3.87
CA THR A 44 -15.06 21.44 -3.24
C THR A 44 -16.15 22.45 -2.87
N ALA A 45 -16.06 23.05 -1.68
CA ALA A 45 -16.94 24.14 -1.24
C ALA A 45 -16.11 25.25 -0.58
N ALA A 46 -16.27 26.48 -1.08
CA ALA A 46 -16.23 27.78 -0.38
C ALA A 46 -16.38 28.87 -1.47
N THR A 47 -17.29 29.85 -1.40
CA THR A 47 -17.38 30.95 -0.42
C THR A 47 -18.71 31.75 -0.55
N GLY A 48 -19.17 32.39 0.54
CA GLY A 48 -19.89 33.69 0.52
C GLY A 48 -21.44 33.72 0.62
N PRO A 49 -22.08 34.64 1.40
CA PRO A 49 -23.51 34.58 1.78
C PRO A 49 -24.50 35.52 1.02
N SER A 50 -25.71 34.98 0.74
CA SER A 50 -27.11 35.55 0.79
C SER A 50 -27.59 36.65 -0.23
N PRO A 51 -28.93 36.95 -0.37
CA PRO A 51 -29.88 36.46 -1.42
C PRO A 51 -30.80 37.61 -1.99
N PRO A 52 -32.10 37.45 -2.36
CA PRO A 52 -32.81 36.58 -3.34
C PRO A 52 -33.66 37.37 -4.39
N THR A 53 -34.22 36.67 -5.38
CA THR A 53 -35.58 36.81 -5.99
C THR A 53 -35.58 35.91 -7.24
N GLU A 54 -36.63 35.29 -7.75
CA GLU A 54 -37.95 34.79 -7.35
C GLU A 54 -38.42 34.04 -8.65
N TYR A 55 -39.39 33.10 -8.55
CA TYR A 55 -40.04 32.37 -9.66
C TYR A 55 -39.24 31.23 -10.32
N ASP A 56 -39.75 30.02 -10.59
CA ASP A 56 -41.07 29.40 -10.39
C ASP A 56 -40.93 27.85 -10.45
N GLU A 57 -41.93 27.16 -9.90
CA GLU A 57 -42.21 25.70 -9.73
C GLU A 57 -42.07 24.74 -10.98
N PRO A 58 -42.38 23.41 -10.92
CA PRO A 58 -42.09 22.36 -9.95
C PRO A 58 -41.77 20.96 -10.57
N THR A 59 -41.49 19.99 -9.68
CA THR A 59 -41.71 18.51 -9.81
C THR A 59 -40.98 17.70 -10.88
N GLY A 60 -39.98 16.94 -10.42
CA GLY A 60 -39.45 15.76 -11.11
C GLY A 60 -38.80 14.79 -10.12
N THR A 61 -39.48 13.68 -9.83
CA THR A 61 -39.03 12.56 -9.01
C THR A 61 -37.67 12.01 -9.50
N ALA A 62 -36.59 12.21 -8.73
CA ALA A 62 -35.28 11.65 -9.04
C ALA A 62 -35.04 10.35 -8.25
N ALA A 63 -35.12 9.24 -8.97
CA ALA A 63 -34.75 7.91 -8.49
C ALA A 63 -33.27 7.85 -8.08
N THR A 64 -33.02 7.30 -6.90
CA THR A 64 -31.70 6.95 -6.39
C THR A 64 -31.05 5.91 -7.31
N LYS A 65 -30.01 6.29 -8.05
CA LYS A 65 -29.19 5.34 -8.82
C LYS A 65 -27.99 4.89 -7.99
N THR A 66 -28.14 3.75 -7.34
CA THR A 66 -27.02 2.92 -6.88
C THR A 66 -26.23 2.44 -8.10
N ALA A 67 -24.96 2.81 -8.21
CA ALA A 67 -24.09 2.34 -9.30
C ALA A 67 -23.24 1.17 -8.81
N THR A 68 -23.71 -0.06 -9.07
CA THR A 68 -22.92 -1.28 -8.98
C THR A 68 -22.13 -1.45 -10.28
N ALA A 69 -20.80 -1.44 -10.21
CA ALA A 69 -19.96 -1.80 -11.36
C ALA A 69 -19.90 -3.34 -11.48
N THR A 70 -20.73 -3.93 -12.34
CA THR A 70 -20.63 -5.34 -12.73
C THR A 70 -19.97 -5.42 -14.10
N ALA A 71 -18.72 -5.87 -14.16
CA ALA A 71 -18.08 -6.26 -15.42
C ALA A 71 -18.22 -7.78 -15.59
N THR A 72 -18.98 -8.22 -16.59
CA THR A 72 -19.12 -9.64 -16.93
C THR A 72 -18.50 -9.87 -18.30
N THR A 73 -17.49 -10.73 -18.41
CA THR A 73 -17.50 -11.99 -19.19
C THR A 73 -16.10 -12.43 -19.62
N THR A 74 -15.95 -13.75 -19.59
CA THR A 74 -15.07 -14.60 -20.40
C THR A 74 -13.69 -14.94 -19.83
N SER A 75 -13.49 -16.25 -19.63
CA SER A 75 -12.30 -16.93 -19.15
C SER A 75 -11.06 -16.63 -19.99
N VAL A 76 -10.14 -15.85 -19.44
CA VAL A 76 -8.77 -15.61 -19.94
C VAL A 76 -7.89 -15.55 -18.68
N PRO A 77 -6.67 -16.14 -18.64
CA PRO A 77 -5.83 -16.16 -17.44
C PRO A 77 -5.64 -14.75 -16.88
N ALA A 78 -5.80 -14.59 -15.56
CA ALA A 78 -5.93 -13.33 -14.85
C ALA A 78 -4.93 -12.25 -15.35
N GLU A 79 -5.41 -11.34 -16.19
CA GLU A 79 -4.61 -10.22 -16.66
C GLU A 79 -4.49 -9.20 -15.52
N VAL A 80 -3.31 -9.16 -14.90
CA VAL A 80 -3.03 -8.19 -13.84
C VAL A 80 -2.96 -6.79 -14.44
N LYS A 81 -3.91 -5.94 -14.07
CA LYS A 81 -3.96 -4.55 -14.54
C LYS A 81 -2.72 -3.81 -14.03
N LYS A 82 -2.14 -2.93 -14.85
CA LYS A 82 -0.96 -2.12 -14.50
C LYS A 82 -1.31 -0.63 -14.47
N CYS A 83 -0.97 0.03 -13.37
CA CYS A 83 -1.14 1.46 -13.18
C CYS A 83 0.21 2.12 -12.86
N LYS A 84 0.39 3.39 -13.23
CA LYS A 84 1.58 4.17 -12.84
C LYS A 84 1.51 4.61 -11.38
N SER A 85 0.58 5.50 -11.07
CA SER A 85 0.31 5.94 -9.70
C SER A 85 -1.16 6.27 -9.59
N ILE A 86 -1.73 6.11 -8.40
CA ILE A 86 -3.13 6.40 -8.12
C ILE A 86 -3.13 7.51 -7.09
N ARG A 87 -3.77 8.64 -7.41
CA ARG A 87 -3.90 9.77 -6.49
C ARG A 87 -5.31 10.32 -6.56
N SER A 88 -5.94 10.50 -5.40
CA SER A 88 -7.26 11.12 -5.28
C SER A 88 -7.27 12.05 -4.07
N GLU A 89 -7.97 13.17 -4.15
CA GLU A 89 -8.25 14.05 -3.00
C GLU A 89 -9.34 13.47 -2.09
N GLY A 90 -10.09 12.48 -2.58
CA GLY A 90 -11.12 11.78 -1.82
C GLY A 90 -10.70 10.37 -1.43
N GLU A 91 -11.71 9.53 -1.25
CA GLU A 91 -11.54 8.11 -0.99
C GLU A 91 -11.03 7.36 -2.23
N VAL A 92 -10.21 6.34 -2.01
CA VAL A 92 -9.69 5.44 -3.04
C VAL A 92 -10.10 4.02 -2.67
N THR A 93 -10.95 3.40 -3.50
CA THR A 93 -11.24 1.96 -3.40
C THR A 93 -10.67 1.27 -4.63
N LEU A 94 -9.80 0.28 -4.42
CA LEU A 94 -9.19 -0.52 -5.46
C LEU A 94 -9.65 -1.96 -5.38
N GLN A 95 -9.78 -2.58 -6.55
CA GLN A 95 -10.11 -3.98 -6.72
C GLN A 95 -8.97 -4.65 -7.51
N GLY A 96 -8.39 -5.69 -6.92
CA GLY A 96 -7.30 -6.46 -7.48
C GLY A 96 -7.77 -7.55 -8.45
N PRO A 97 -6.84 -8.22 -9.15
CA PRO A 97 -5.38 -8.06 -9.02
C PRO A 97 -4.84 -6.81 -9.75
N LEU A 98 -4.00 -6.02 -9.08
CA LEU A 98 -3.46 -4.76 -9.64
C LEU A 98 -1.98 -4.54 -9.29
N ARG A 99 -1.19 -4.16 -10.29
CA ARG A 99 0.22 -3.73 -10.14
C ARG A 99 0.34 -2.22 -10.30
N ILE A 100 0.97 -1.56 -9.34
CA ILE A 100 1.13 -0.10 -9.29
C ILE A 100 2.63 0.21 -9.27
N ALA A 101 3.14 0.76 -10.37
CA ALA A 101 4.56 1.03 -10.55
C ALA A 101 5.09 2.22 -9.72
N GLY A 102 4.21 2.94 -9.04
CA GLY A 102 4.51 4.12 -8.23
C GLY A 102 3.60 4.16 -7.01
N SER A 103 3.22 5.35 -6.55
CA SER A 103 2.52 5.50 -5.27
C SER A 103 1.00 5.43 -5.37
N VAL A 104 0.36 5.04 -4.27
CA VAL A 104 -1.07 5.27 -4.01
C VAL A 104 -1.21 6.38 -2.97
N ALA A 105 -1.98 7.42 -3.28
CA ALA A 105 -2.29 8.51 -2.35
C ALA A 105 -3.80 8.77 -2.30
N ALA A 106 -4.36 8.80 -1.09
CA ALA A 106 -5.77 9.14 -0.85
C ALA A 106 -5.89 10.33 0.11
N GLY A 107 -6.68 11.34 -0.27
CA GLY A 107 -7.04 12.47 0.59
C GLY A 107 -8.05 12.12 1.68
N ALA A 108 -8.70 10.95 1.57
CA ALA A 108 -9.48 10.33 2.63
C ALA A 108 -9.01 8.88 2.86
N ASN A 109 -9.93 7.91 2.90
CA ASN A 109 -9.61 6.50 3.12
C ASN A 109 -9.02 5.84 1.85
N ALA A 110 -8.20 4.81 2.05
CA ALA A 110 -7.71 3.94 0.98
C ALA A 110 -8.07 2.48 1.30
N THR A 111 -8.86 1.86 0.42
CA THR A 111 -9.30 0.46 0.58
C THR A 111 -8.74 -0.38 -0.57
N PHE A 112 -8.08 -1.48 -0.22
CA PHE A 112 -7.46 -2.44 -1.13
C PHE A 112 -8.17 -3.78 -0.98
N ASN A 113 -8.95 -4.19 -1.98
CA ASN A 113 -9.63 -5.50 -1.99
C ASN A 113 -9.03 -6.42 -3.06
N GLY A 114 -8.46 -7.56 -2.66
CA GLY A 114 -7.76 -8.51 -3.53
C GLY A 114 -6.24 -8.38 -3.48
N ASP A 115 -5.57 -8.70 -4.59
CA ASP A 115 -4.09 -8.75 -4.67
C ASP A 115 -3.49 -7.46 -5.25
N PHE A 116 -2.50 -6.90 -4.55
CA PHE A 116 -1.84 -5.65 -4.94
C PHE A 116 -0.32 -5.73 -4.79
N ASP A 117 0.37 -5.11 -5.74
CA ASP A 117 1.82 -4.92 -5.75
C ASP A 117 2.10 -3.44 -6.02
N VAL A 118 2.65 -2.74 -5.03
CA VAL A 118 2.93 -1.30 -5.03
C VAL A 118 4.44 -1.07 -4.88
N ARG A 119 5.06 -0.49 -5.90
CA ARG A 119 6.52 -0.32 -5.96
C ARG A 119 7.09 0.81 -5.09
N ASP A 120 6.29 1.79 -4.71
CA ASP A 120 6.78 3.02 -4.06
C ASP A 120 6.15 3.16 -2.67
N ARG A 121 5.08 3.95 -2.52
CA ARG A 121 4.46 4.17 -1.22
C ARG A 121 2.95 4.14 -1.26
N VAL A 122 2.35 3.85 -0.12
CA VAL A 122 0.91 3.99 0.12
C VAL A 122 0.71 5.05 1.20
N GLU A 123 -0.02 6.12 0.88
CA GLU A 123 -0.33 7.20 1.83
C GLU A 123 -1.82 7.50 1.83
N ALA A 124 -2.42 7.54 3.02
CA ALA A 124 -3.80 7.96 3.21
C ALA A 124 -3.91 8.98 4.35
N TYR A 125 -4.64 10.07 4.10
CA TYR A 125 -5.03 11.01 5.16
C TYR A 125 -6.14 10.45 6.06
N GLY A 126 -6.91 9.49 5.57
CA GLY A 126 -7.86 8.70 6.34
C GLY A 126 -7.29 7.36 6.79
N ALA A 127 -8.17 6.37 6.88
CA ALA A 127 -7.81 5.00 7.20
C ALA A 127 -7.26 4.26 5.97
N ILE A 128 -6.42 3.25 6.22
CA ILE A 128 -6.02 2.25 5.22
C ILE A 128 -6.67 0.93 5.60
N GLU A 129 -7.41 0.35 4.67
CA GLU A 129 -8.01 -0.97 4.81
C GLU A 129 -7.48 -1.90 3.72
N VAL A 130 -6.94 -3.04 4.14
CA VAL A 130 -6.39 -4.08 3.26
C VAL A 130 -7.18 -5.35 3.50
N ASN A 131 -7.89 -5.79 2.48
CA ASN A 131 -8.66 -7.03 2.46
C ASN A 131 -8.12 -7.93 1.34
N GLY A 132 -7.18 -8.81 1.67
CA GLY A 132 -6.49 -9.66 0.70
C GLY A 132 -4.98 -9.60 0.88
N ASN A 133 -4.24 -9.49 -0.23
CA ASN A 133 -2.79 -9.49 -0.25
C ASN A 133 -2.26 -8.14 -0.75
N LEU A 134 -1.49 -7.43 0.07
CA LEU A 134 -0.82 -6.20 -0.34
C LEU A 134 0.68 -6.31 -0.13
N VAL A 135 1.45 -6.14 -1.19
CA VAL A 135 2.90 -5.99 -1.13
C VAL A 135 3.24 -4.55 -1.51
N CYS A 136 3.97 -3.87 -0.63
CA CYS A 136 4.46 -2.51 -0.84
C CYS A 136 5.97 -2.48 -0.62
N ASP A 137 6.75 -2.17 -1.67
CA ASP A 137 8.21 -2.20 -1.56
C ASP A 137 8.76 -1.04 -0.70
N GLY A 138 8.08 0.11 -0.65
CA GLY A 138 8.51 1.25 0.16
C GLY A 138 7.70 1.44 1.43
N LYS A 139 7.20 2.68 1.65
CA LYS A 139 6.57 3.09 2.92
C LYS A 139 5.06 3.07 2.87
N MET A 140 4.45 2.78 4.01
CA MET A 140 3.03 2.95 4.23
C MET A 140 2.76 3.96 5.34
N LYS A 141 1.84 4.89 5.09
CA LYS A 141 1.47 5.92 6.08
C LYS A 141 -0.02 6.16 6.10
N ALA A 142 -0.62 6.05 7.28
CA ALA A 142 -2.01 6.37 7.52
C ALA A 142 -2.14 7.37 8.67
N TYR A 143 -2.91 8.43 8.46
CA TYR A 143 -3.30 9.34 9.54
C TYR A 143 -4.51 8.83 10.32
N GLY A 144 -5.33 7.96 9.71
CA GLY A 144 -6.39 7.21 10.38
C GLY A 144 -5.91 5.84 10.89
N ASN A 145 -6.88 4.93 11.02
CA ASN A 145 -6.60 3.56 11.42
C ASN A 145 -6.01 2.75 10.25
N ILE A 146 -5.24 1.72 10.57
CA ILE A 146 -4.77 0.72 9.60
C ILE A 146 -5.44 -0.60 9.98
N GLN A 147 -6.17 -1.18 9.03
CA GLN A 147 -6.81 -2.47 9.18
C GLN A 147 -6.29 -3.41 8.10
N VAL A 148 -5.84 -4.59 8.53
CA VAL A 148 -5.32 -5.63 7.66
C VAL A 148 -6.12 -6.89 7.91
N VAL A 149 -6.70 -7.43 6.85
CA VAL A 149 -7.40 -8.71 6.81
C VAL A 149 -6.79 -9.52 5.68
N GLY A 150 -6.00 -10.54 6.01
CA GLY A 150 -5.20 -11.31 5.05
C GLY A 150 -3.70 -11.10 5.24
N HIS A 151 -2.99 -10.78 4.17
CA HIS A 151 -1.53 -10.64 4.17
C HIS A 151 -1.09 -9.24 3.72
N MET A 152 -0.19 -8.63 4.48
CA MET A 152 0.41 -7.35 4.11
C MET A 152 1.92 -7.38 4.33
N ALA A 153 2.70 -7.05 3.30
CA ALA A 153 4.16 -6.92 3.42
C ALA A 153 4.59 -5.51 2.99
N VAL A 154 5.33 -4.83 3.85
CA VAL A 154 5.85 -3.47 3.63
C VAL A 154 7.36 -3.47 3.79
N GLY A 155 8.08 -3.19 2.71
CA GLY A 155 9.54 -3.36 2.64
C GLY A 155 10.33 -2.38 3.51
N GLU A 156 9.79 -1.20 3.82
CA GLU A 156 10.51 -0.20 4.62
C GLU A 156 9.81 0.08 5.96
N LYS A 157 8.74 0.87 5.95
CA LYS A 157 8.15 1.40 7.18
C LYS A 157 6.65 1.56 7.11
N ILE A 158 5.97 1.14 8.17
CA ILE A 158 4.57 1.49 8.44
C ILE A 158 4.53 2.57 9.52
N LYS A 159 3.91 3.70 9.21
CA LYS A 159 3.62 4.77 10.19
C LYS A 159 2.13 5.03 10.29
N GLY A 160 1.54 4.71 11.44
CA GLY A 160 0.11 4.88 11.71
C GLY A 160 -0.13 5.83 12.86
N PHE A 161 -1.02 6.82 12.68
CA PHE A 161 -1.43 7.72 13.77
C PHE A 161 -2.68 7.24 14.50
N GLY A 162 -3.48 6.38 13.87
CA GLY A 162 -4.62 5.72 14.49
C GLY A 162 -4.30 4.36 15.09
N LYS A 163 -5.35 3.54 15.24
CA LYS A 163 -5.24 2.15 15.69
C LYS A 163 -4.71 1.28 14.55
N LEU A 164 -3.91 0.27 14.89
CA LEU A 164 -3.52 -0.81 13.98
C LEU A 164 -4.29 -2.07 14.37
N SER A 165 -4.95 -2.71 13.41
CA SER A 165 -5.62 -4.00 13.59
C SER A 165 -5.14 -4.98 12.52
N ILE A 166 -4.51 -6.06 12.94
CA ILE A 166 -4.02 -7.12 12.05
C ILE A 166 -4.84 -8.37 12.31
N ALA A 167 -5.53 -8.85 11.28
CA ALA A 167 -6.24 -10.11 11.23
C ALA A 167 -5.65 -10.98 10.10
N GLY A 168 -4.56 -11.68 10.40
CA GLY A 168 -3.73 -12.40 9.43
C GLY A 168 -2.25 -12.13 9.63
N THR A 169 -1.50 -11.95 8.55
CA THR A 169 -0.03 -11.75 8.59
C THR A 169 0.33 -10.35 8.13
N CYS A 170 1.19 -9.68 8.88
CA CYS A 170 1.77 -8.39 8.52
C CYS A 170 3.29 -8.49 8.63
N GLU A 171 4.02 -8.17 7.58
CA GLU A 171 5.49 -8.16 7.56
C GLU A 171 5.97 -6.73 7.33
N VAL A 172 6.88 -6.23 8.17
CA VAL A 172 7.39 -4.86 8.06
C VAL A 172 8.75 -4.70 8.71
N GLU A 173 9.67 -4.01 8.03
CA GLU A 173 11.00 -3.76 8.59
C GLU A 173 10.97 -2.80 9.80
N GLU A 174 10.24 -1.68 9.69
CA GLU A 174 9.96 -0.75 10.79
C GLU A 174 8.46 -0.49 11.01
N LEU A 175 7.98 -0.72 12.24
CA LEU A 175 6.62 -0.39 12.66
C LEU A 175 6.59 0.78 13.65
N GLU A 176 5.86 1.85 13.34
CA GLU A 176 5.66 2.99 14.24
C GLU A 176 4.17 3.38 14.34
N ILE A 177 3.53 3.04 15.46
CA ILE A 177 2.10 3.26 15.67
C ILE A 177 1.85 4.13 16.91
N TYR A 178 1.11 5.22 16.72
CA TYR A 178 0.76 6.13 17.81
C TYR A 178 -0.53 5.76 18.55
N GLY A 179 -1.32 4.83 18.01
CA GLY A 179 -2.52 4.30 18.65
C GLY A 179 -2.35 2.91 19.24
N ASN A 180 -3.48 2.31 19.62
CA ASN A 180 -3.51 0.93 20.10
C ASN A 180 -3.31 -0.04 18.93
N THR A 181 -2.59 -1.12 19.19
CA THR A 181 -2.33 -2.19 18.22
C THR A 181 -3.03 -3.46 18.68
N LEU A 182 -3.77 -4.09 17.77
CA LEU A 182 -4.43 -5.37 17.95
C LEU A 182 -3.87 -6.36 16.92
N ILE A 183 -3.39 -7.50 17.39
CA ILE A 183 -2.85 -8.57 16.55
C ILE A 183 -3.67 -9.84 16.80
N GLN A 184 -4.31 -10.31 15.74
CA GLN A 184 -4.99 -11.60 15.63
C GLN A 184 -4.38 -12.33 14.42
N GLY A 185 -3.26 -13.01 14.66
CA GLY A 185 -2.36 -13.56 13.66
C GLY A 185 -0.91 -13.17 13.96
N PHE A 186 -0.12 -12.92 12.93
CA PHE A 186 1.32 -12.70 13.06
C PHE A 186 1.73 -11.32 12.56
N LEU A 187 2.58 -10.65 13.33
CA LEU A 187 3.38 -9.51 12.86
C LEU A 187 4.84 -9.97 12.77
N ASP A 188 5.31 -10.16 11.55
CA ASP A 188 6.59 -10.77 11.19
C ASP A 188 6.75 -12.19 11.75
N ASP A 189 6.63 -13.19 10.86
CA ASP A 189 6.86 -14.59 11.23
C ASP A 189 8.38 -14.87 11.33
N ASP A 190 8.75 -15.67 12.32
CA ASP A 190 10.14 -16.02 12.65
C ASP A 190 10.89 -16.76 11.52
N ASP A 191 10.19 -17.26 10.50
CA ASP A 191 10.76 -18.06 9.43
C ASP A 191 11.11 -17.30 8.13
N ASP A 192 10.74 -16.02 7.96
CA ASP A 192 11.01 -15.27 6.72
C ASP A 192 12.29 -14.41 6.76
N ASP A 193 12.90 -14.13 5.60
CA ASP A 193 14.08 -13.26 5.46
C ASP A 193 13.74 -11.77 5.74
N ARG A 194 12.45 -11.42 5.79
CA ARG A 194 11.96 -10.09 6.16
C ARG A 194 11.50 -10.11 7.60
N LYS A 195 12.29 -9.45 8.45
CA LYS A 195 12.08 -9.41 9.88
C LYS A 195 11.79 -8.00 10.32
N CYS A 196 10.92 -7.86 11.32
CA CYS A 196 10.75 -6.59 12.01
C CYS A 196 12.04 -6.26 12.74
N LYS A 197 12.76 -5.25 12.27
CA LYS A 197 13.94 -4.76 12.99
C LYS A 197 13.50 -3.90 14.16
N LYS A 198 12.53 -3.04 13.93
CA LYS A 198 12.10 -2.05 14.92
C LYS A 198 10.60 -1.95 15.03
N MET A 199 10.10 -2.12 16.25
CA MET A 199 8.71 -1.88 16.60
C MET A 199 8.60 -0.80 17.68
N THR A 200 7.89 0.29 17.38
CA THR A 200 7.58 1.37 18.32
C THR A 200 6.09 1.61 18.39
N LEU A 201 5.48 1.26 19.53
CA LEU A 201 4.07 1.44 19.82
C LEU A 201 3.90 2.43 20.97
N TYR A 202 3.21 3.53 20.72
CA TYR A 202 2.89 4.50 21.78
C TYR A 202 1.58 4.17 22.52
N GLY A 203 0.77 3.25 21.98
CA GLY A 203 -0.43 2.73 22.63
C GLY A 203 -0.25 1.35 23.25
N SER A 204 -1.36 0.73 23.65
CA SER A 204 -1.36 -0.66 24.13
C SER A 204 -1.23 -1.65 22.98
N LEU A 205 -0.51 -2.74 23.20
CA LEU A 205 -0.47 -3.91 22.33
C LEU A 205 -1.41 -4.98 22.87
N THR A 206 -2.36 -5.45 22.07
CA THR A 206 -3.23 -6.59 22.40
C THR A 206 -3.02 -7.70 21.39
N ILE A 207 -2.73 -8.89 21.88
CA ILE A 207 -2.55 -10.11 21.07
C ILE A 207 -3.69 -11.05 21.42
N VAL A 208 -4.40 -11.55 20.40
CA VAL A 208 -5.60 -12.39 20.57
C VAL A 208 -5.40 -13.74 19.91
N GLY A 209 -5.55 -14.80 20.69
CA GLY A 209 -5.45 -16.19 20.21
C GLY A 209 -4.10 -16.85 20.54
N PRO A 210 -4.07 -18.19 20.69
CA PRO A 210 -2.88 -18.93 21.09
C PRO A 210 -1.82 -19.03 19.98
N SER A 211 -2.24 -18.87 18.72
CA SER A 211 -1.37 -18.86 17.53
C SER A 211 -1.10 -17.45 17.03
N SER A 212 -1.24 -16.44 17.88
CA SER A 212 -0.97 -15.05 17.50
C SER A 212 0.30 -14.57 18.17
N GLY A 213 1.10 -13.82 17.44
CA GLY A 213 2.41 -13.42 17.89
C GLY A 213 2.98 -12.27 17.09
N TYR A 214 4.15 -11.83 17.52
CA TYR A 214 4.97 -10.91 16.76
C TYR A 214 6.44 -11.18 17.08
N HIS A 215 7.32 -10.87 16.12
CA HIS A 215 8.76 -10.96 16.33
C HIS A 215 9.44 -9.61 16.03
N VAL A 216 10.43 -9.23 16.85
CA VAL A 216 11.26 -8.03 16.63
C VAL A 216 12.71 -8.35 16.93
N GLU A 217 13.61 -8.06 15.99
CA GLU A 217 15.03 -8.41 16.08
C GLU A 217 15.87 -7.40 16.86
N GLU A 218 15.73 -6.10 16.59
CA GLU A 218 16.67 -5.09 17.11
C GLU A 218 16.07 -4.26 18.26
N GLU A 219 14.93 -3.60 18.03
CA GLU A 219 14.41 -2.60 18.95
C GLU A 219 12.89 -2.72 19.13
N GLU A 220 12.46 -3.17 20.31
CA GLU A 220 11.07 -3.13 20.74
C GLU A 220 10.84 -1.99 21.76
N LYS A 221 9.87 -1.12 21.47
CA LYS A 221 9.42 -0.06 22.38
C LYS A 221 7.90 -0.02 22.44
N ILE A 222 7.32 -0.40 23.57
CA ILE A 222 5.88 -0.35 23.81
C ILE A 222 5.63 0.51 25.05
N TRP A 223 4.92 1.63 24.88
CA TRP A 223 4.62 2.57 25.98
C TRP A 223 3.34 2.23 26.73
N GLY A 224 2.41 1.52 26.09
CA GLY A 224 1.18 1.06 26.71
C GLY A 224 1.30 -0.33 27.33
N ALA A 225 0.16 -0.87 27.79
CA ALA A 225 0.09 -2.23 28.29
C ALA A 225 0.25 -3.25 27.16
N ILE A 226 0.89 -4.38 27.45
CA ILE A 226 0.88 -5.59 26.61
C ILE A 226 -0.18 -6.54 27.19
N ILE A 227 -1.17 -6.88 26.38
CA ILE A 227 -2.33 -7.68 26.77
C ILE A 227 -2.38 -8.91 25.89
N ARG A 228 -2.42 -10.10 26.49
CA ARG A 228 -2.70 -11.35 25.78
C ARG A 228 -4.09 -11.82 26.15
N ARG A 229 -4.91 -12.12 25.14
CA ARG A 229 -6.23 -12.71 25.31
C ARG A 229 -6.26 -14.04 24.59
N GLU A 230 -6.58 -15.09 25.32
CA GLU A 230 -6.97 -16.35 24.71
C GLU A 230 -8.43 -16.20 24.26
N GLU A 231 -8.75 -16.57 23.02
CA GLU A 231 -10.16 -16.76 22.66
C GLU A 231 -10.69 -17.85 23.58
N GLY A 232 -11.60 -17.47 24.48
CA GLY A 232 -12.18 -18.38 25.44
C GLY A 232 -12.78 -19.57 24.70
N VAL A 233 -12.30 -20.76 25.03
CA VAL A 233 -12.88 -22.03 24.58
C VAL A 233 -14.36 -21.99 24.95
N GLY A 234 -15.23 -21.82 23.95
CA GLY A 234 -16.66 -21.96 24.13
C GLY A 234 -16.95 -23.39 24.58
N TRP A 235 -17.47 -23.54 25.79
CA TRP A 235 -18.01 -24.80 26.32
C TRP A 235 -19.47 -24.96 25.92
#